data_AF-A0AAV0XR82-F1
#
_entry.id   AF-A0AAV0XR82-F1
#
_cell.length_a   1.000
_cell.length_b   1.000
_cell.length_c   1.000
_cell.angle_alpha   90.00
_cell.angle_beta   90.00
_cell.angle_gamma   90.00
#
_symmetry.space_group_name_H-M   'P 1'
#
loop_
_entity.id
_entity.type
_entity.pdbx_description
1 polymer ?
#
loop_
_entity_poly.entity_id
_entity_poly.type
_entity_poly.pdbx_seq_one_letter_code
_entity_poly.pdbx_strand_id
1 'polypeptide(L)'
;MDIDTFEFELIDLHSCNTWKQKFIDLRQRIEEIEINRLQANVVKNADTEIHKVRNSLPNSFNTLKKVAQSILSIFSSTYVCESLFSIMNLIKAKHRNTLIDETSAACVLLKTTNYTPDIKMLSSKNNNSNHINK
;
A
#
# COMPACT_ATOMS: atom_id res chain seq x y z
N MET A 1 4.35 -6.97 -28.03
CA MET A 1 5.60 -6.76 -27.28
C MET A 1 6.64 -7.53 -28.03
N ASP A 2 7.72 -6.87 -28.46
CA ASP A 2 8.81 -7.58 -29.11
C ASP A 2 9.65 -8.28 -28.04
N ILE A 3 9.66 -9.60 -28.07
CA ILE A 3 10.29 -10.43 -27.04
C ILE A 3 11.81 -10.32 -27.15
N ASP A 4 12.33 -10.26 -28.38
CA ASP A 4 13.76 -10.17 -28.65
C ASP A 4 14.35 -8.85 -28.11
N THR A 5 13.66 -7.73 -28.34
CA THR A 5 14.04 -6.43 -27.74
C THR A 5 14.05 -6.49 -26.22
N PHE A 6 13.05 -7.12 -25.60
CA PHE A 6 13.00 -7.24 -24.15
C PHE A 6 14.14 -8.12 -23.60
N GLU A 7 14.44 -9.23 -24.27
CA GLU A 7 15.53 -10.13 -23.88
C GLU A 7 16.89 -9.43 -23.98
N PHE A 8 17.11 -8.66 -25.05
CA PHE A 8 18.31 -7.84 -25.20
C PHE A 8 18.43 -6.78 -24.09
N GLU A 9 17.36 -6.03 -23.81
CA GLU A 9 17.32 -5.07 -22.71
C GLU A 9 17.60 -5.74 -21.35
N LEU A 10 17.14 -6.97 -21.13
CA LEU A 10 17.41 -7.72 -19.91
C LEU A 10 18.89 -8.13 -19.79
N ILE A 11 19.50 -8.59 -20.88
CA ILE A 11 20.92 -8.98 -20.90
C ILE A 11 21.81 -7.77 -20.60
N ASP A 12 21.51 -6.63 -21.21
CA ASP A 12 22.22 -5.36 -20.96
C ASP A 12 22.08 -4.92 -19.50
N LEU A 13 20.87 -4.98 -18.95
CA LEU A 13 20.61 -4.66 -17.55
C LEU A 13 21.38 -5.59 -16.61
N HIS A 14 21.36 -6.89 -16.89
CA HIS A 14 22.04 -7.90 -16.09
C HIS A 14 23.56 -7.76 -16.14
N SER A 15 24.11 -7.28 -17.25
CA SER A 15 25.55 -7.07 -17.39
C SER A 15 26.03 -5.80 -16.68
N CYS A 16 25.13 -4.86 -16.39
CA CYS A 16 25.47 -3.59 -15.73
C CYS A 16 25.45 -3.70 -14.19
N ASN A 17 26.64 -3.78 -13.59
CA ASN A 17 26.77 -3.85 -12.12
C ASN A 17 26.20 -2.61 -11.40
N THR A 18 26.27 -1.43 -12.04
CA THR A 18 25.71 -0.19 -11.50
C THR A 18 24.19 -0.28 -11.28
N TRP A 19 23.46 -0.89 -12.23
CA TRP A 19 22.02 -1.07 -12.11
C TRP A 19 21.66 -2.09 -11.03
N LYS A 20 22.40 -3.20 -10.94
CA LYS A 20 22.25 -4.17 -9.85
C LYS A 20 22.36 -3.50 -8.49
N GLN A 21 23.40 -2.69 -8.27
CA GLN A 21 23.58 -1.95 -7.01
C GLN A 21 22.44 -0.95 -6.76
N LYS A 22 22.03 -0.17 -7.78
CA LYS A 22 20.89 0.75 -7.64
C LYS A 22 19.59 0.05 -7.24
N PHE A 23 19.33 -1.16 -7.75
CA PHE A 23 18.15 -1.94 -7.37
C PHE A 23 18.25 -2.49 -5.94
N ILE A 24 19.45 -2.91 -5.51
CA ILE A 24 19.71 -3.32 -4.12
C ILE A 24 19.45 -2.14 -3.17
N ASP A 25 20.03 -0.98 -3.47
CA ASP A 25 19.83 0.23 -2.67
C ASP A 25 18.36 0.67 -2.64
N LEU A 26 17.66 0.59 -3.78
CA LEU A 26 16.23 0.90 -3.87
C LEU A 26 15.43 -0.03 -2.96
N ARG A 27 15.70 -1.33 -3.02
CA ARG A 27 15.04 -2.32 -2.18
C ARG A 27 15.24 -2.01 -0.70
N GLN A 28 16.47 -1.75 -0.28
CA GLN A 28 16.76 -1.38 1.12
C GLN A 28 15.99 -0.12 1.54
N ARG A 29 15.95 0.91 0.69
CA ARG A 29 15.18 2.14 0.98
C ARG A 29 13.68 1.89 1.09
N ILE A 30 13.11 1.04 0.24
CA ILE A 30 11.69 0.68 0.32
C ILE A 30 11.40 -0.09 1.62
N GLU A 31 12.28 -1.01 2.02
CA GLU A 31 12.16 -1.75 3.28
C GLU A 31 12.22 -0.79 4.49
N GLU A 32 13.14 0.17 4.49
CA GLU A 32 13.22 1.22 5.52
C GLU A 32 11.96 2.09 5.57
N ILE A 33 11.39 2.45 4.41
CA ILE A 33 10.14 3.21 4.34
C ILE A 33 8.99 2.42 4.97
N GLU A 34 8.88 1.12 4.69
CA GLU A 34 7.83 0.28 5.23
C GLU A 34 7.96 0.09 6.75
N ILE A 35 9.18 -0.08 7.25
CA ILE A 35 9.45 -0.14 8.70
C ILE A 35 9.03 1.17 9.37
N ASN A 36 9.38 2.32 8.80
CA ASN A 36 9.01 3.63 9.33
C ASN A 36 7.49 3.85 9.31
N ARG A 37 6.79 3.36 8.26
CA ARG A 37 5.32 3.40 8.15
C ARG A 37 4.67 2.65 9.33
N LEU A 38 5.20 1.48 9.68
CA LEU A 38 4.72 0.70 10.84
C LEU A 38 4.99 1.40 12.18
N GLN A 39 6.03 2.24 12.24
CA GLN A 39 6.44 2.98 13.44
C GLN A 39 5.81 4.39 13.56
N ALA A 40 4.86 4.74 12.67
CA ALA A 40 4.16 6.03 12.63
C ALA A 40 5.06 7.28 12.48
N ASN A 41 6.33 7.10 12.11
CA ASN A 41 7.26 8.19 11.83
C ASN A 41 7.25 8.51 10.34
N VAL A 42 6.68 9.65 9.96
CA VAL A 42 6.68 10.29 8.62
C VAL A 42 6.43 9.32 7.44
N VAL A 43 5.29 9.47 6.78
CA VAL A 43 4.96 8.73 5.55
C VAL A 43 5.83 9.24 4.38
N LYS A 44 7.02 8.66 4.20
CA LYS A 44 7.72 8.72 2.90
C LYS A 44 7.01 7.77 1.94
N ASN A 45 6.70 8.22 0.73
CA ASN A 45 6.03 7.38 -0.25
C ASN A 45 7.07 6.56 -1.04
N ALA A 46 7.01 5.23 -0.93
CA ALA A 46 7.83 4.30 -1.71
C ALA A 46 7.75 4.55 -3.23
N ASP A 47 6.60 5.01 -3.74
CA ASP A 47 6.41 5.36 -5.15
C ASP A 47 7.40 6.42 -5.63
N THR A 48 7.75 7.38 -4.77
CA THR A 48 8.68 8.45 -5.15
C THR A 48 10.09 7.93 -5.40
N GLU A 49 10.56 6.97 -4.61
CA GLU A 49 11.87 6.33 -4.80
C GLU A 49 11.86 5.40 -6.02
N ILE A 50 10.78 4.63 -6.21
CA ILE A 50 10.59 3.77 -7.38
C ILE A 50 10.61 4.60 -8.67
N HIS A 51 9.86 5.70 -8.71
CA HIS A 51 9.82 6.60 -9.87
C HIS A 51 11.18 7.24 -10.17
N LYS A 52 11.94 7.64 -9.15
CA LYS A 52 13.29 8.19 -9.34
C LYS A 52 14.22 7.19 -10.03
N VAL A 53 14.26 5.95 -9.54
CA VAL A 53 15.12 4.91 -10.15
C VAL A 53 14.65 4.59 -11.56
N ARG A 54 13.34 4.42 -11.77
CA ARG A 54 12.73 4.21 -13.10
C ARG A 54 13.11 5.31 -14.10
N ASN A 55 13.03 6.57 -13.69
CA ASN A 55 13.34 7.71 -14.56
C ASN A 55 14.84 7.85 -14.83
N SER A 56 15.70 7.32 -13.96
CA SER A 56 17.14 7.30 -14.18
C SER A 56 17.58 6.26 -15.23
N LEU A 57 16.76 5.23 -15.49
CA LEU A 57 17.08 4.25 -16.53
C LEU A 57 17.06 4.93 -17.92
N PRO A 58 17.99 4.58 -18.83
CA PRO A 58 17.98 5.08 -20.20
C PRO A 58 16.67 4.77 -20.94
N ASN A 59 16.39 5.54 -21.99
CA ASN A 59 15.21 5.33 -22.84
C ASN A 59 15.30 4.08 -23.71
N SER A 60 16.49 3.49 -23.85
CA SER A 60 16.69 2.18 -24.50
C SER A 60 16.01 1.04 -23.74
N PHE A 61 15.73 1.20 -22.44
CA PHE A 61 15.05 0.20 -21.61
C PHE A 61 13.52 0.38 -21.58
N ASN A 62 12.93 0.87 -22.67
CA ASN A 62 11.51 1.23 -22.68
C ASN A 62 10.59 0.01 -22.55
N THR A 63 10.98 -1.13 -23.12
CA THR A 63 10.20 -2.37 -23.03
C THR A 63 10.25 -2.92 -21.61
N LEU A 64 11.43 -2.96 -21.02
CA LEU A 64 11.68 -3.34 -19.63
C LEU A 64 10.91 -2.43 -18.65
N LYS A 65 10.93 -1.10 -18.84
CA LYS A 65 10.15 -0.16 -18.00
C LYS A 65 8.65 -0.46 -18.05
N LYS A 66 8.11 -0.84 -19.21
CA LYS A 66 6.69 -1.20 -19.35
C LYS A 66 6.38 -2.50 -18.60
N VAL A 67 7.20 -3.54 -18.82
CA VAL A 67 7.05 -4.84 -18.13
C VAL A 67 7.15 -4.67 -16.62
N ALA A 68 8.16 -3.95 -16.14
CA ALA A 68 8.32 -3.66 -14.71
C ALA A 68 7.10 -2.93 -14.12
N GLN A 69 6.49 -1.99 -14.86
CA GLN A 69 5.27 -1.32 -14.41
C GLN A 69 4.10 -2.30 -14.28
N SER A 70 3.91 -3.18 -15.27
CA SER A 70 2.85 -4.18 -15.23
C SER A 70 3.01 -5.13 -14.05
N ILE A 71 4.24 -5.60 -13.81
CA ILE A 71 4.58 -6.47 -12.69
C ILE A 71 4.30 -5.76 -11.35
N LEU A 72 4.78 -4.52 -11.20
CA LEU A 72 4.52 -3.70 -10.01
C LEU A 72 3.02 -3.53 -9.78
N SER A 73 2.25 -3.22 -10.82
CA SER A 73 0.80 -3.04 -10.70
C SER A 73 0.09 -4.31 -10.22
N ILE A 74 0.49 -5.48 -10.72
CA ILE A 74 -0.07 -6.77 -10.28
C ILE A 74 0.24 -6.98 -8.79
N PHE A 75 1.50 -6.87 -8.39
CA PHE A 75 1.89 -7.07 -6.99
C PHE A 75 1.27 -6.06 -6.03
N SER A 76 1.22 -4.77 -6.41
CA SER A 76 0.56 -3.73 -5.61
C SER A 76 -0.93 -4.04 -5.42
N SER A 77 -1.62 -4.51 -6.47
CA SER A 77 -3.04 -4.87 -6.36
C SER A 77 -3.25 -6.07 -5.42
N THR A 78 -2.41 -7.10 -5.52
CA THR A 78 -2.45 -8.27 -4.62
C THR A 78 -2.22 -7.86 -3.17
N TYR A 79 -1.21 -7.03 -2.91
CA TYR A 79 -0.91 -6.52 -1.57
C TYR A 79 -2.08 -5.73 -0.96
N VAL A 80 -2.72 -4.86 -1.75
CA VAL A 80 -3.89 -4.09 -1.30
C VAL A 80 -5.07 -5.02 -0.98
N CYS A 81 -5.31 -6.03 -1.80
CA CYS A 81 -6.35 -7.03 -1.56
C CYS A 81 -6.10 -7.85 -0.29
N GLU A 82 -4.87 -8.32 -0.07
CA GLU A 82 -4.48 -9.05 1.14
C GLU A 82 -4.62 -8.17 2.39
N SER A 83 -4.18 -6.92 2.31
CA SER A 83 -4.33 -5.93 3.39
C SER A 83 -5.81 -5.70 3.73
N LEU A 84 -6.65 -5.53 2.71
CA LEU A 84 -8.09 -5.37 2.88
C LEU A 84 -8.73 -6.61 3.52
N PHE A 85 -8.39 -7.82 3.07
CA PHE A 85 -8.90 -9.07 3.63
C PHE A 85 -8.50 -9.23 5.10
N SER A 86 -7.25 -8.88 5.45
CA SER A 86 -6.78 -8.87 6.83
C SER A 86 -7.60 -7.91 7.71
N ILE A 87 -7.89 -6.70 7.21
CA ILE A 87 -8.76 -5.72 7.89
C ILE A 87 -10.17 -6.29 8.07
N MET A 88 -10.75 -6.90 7.03
CA MET A 88 -12.07 -7.53 7.12
C MET A 88 -12.08 -8.67 8.15
N ASN A 89 -11.02 -9.48 8.21
CA ASN A 89 -10.90 -10.57 9.18
C ASN A 89 -10.77 -10.03 10.62
N LEU A 90 -10.04 -8.93 10.81
CA LEU A 90 -9.97 -8.22 12.10
C LEU A 90 -11.34 -7.67 12.52
N ILE A 91 -12.08 -7.04 11.60
CA ILE A 91 -13.43 -6.51 11.87
C ILE A 91 -14.40 -7.64 12.23
N LYS A 92 -14.22 -8.83 11.63
CA LYS A 92 -15.00 -10.04 11.93
C LYS A 92 -14.62 -10.75 13.24
N ALA A 93 -13.53 -10.37 13.93
CA ALA A 93 -13.01 -11.13 15.07
C ALA A 93 -13.79 -10.95 16.41
N LYS A 94 -14.09 -12.11 17.02
CA LYS A 94 -14.51 -12.53 18.39
C LYS A 94 -15.57 -11.77 19.22
N HIS A 95 -15.85 -10.47 19.03
CA HIS A 95 -16.83 -9.75 19.86
C HIS A 95 -18.10 -9.30 19.13
N ARG A 96 -18.25 -9.63 17.86
CA ARG A 96 -19.44 -9.29 17.07
C ARG A 96 -20.03 -10.54 16.45
N ASN A 97 -21.21 -10.96 16.92
CA ASN A 97 -21.95 -12.11 16.39
C ASN A 97 -22.80 -11.76 15.15
N THR A 98 -22.88 -10.49 14.76
CA THR A 98 -23.67 -10.06 13.60
C THR A 98 -23.03 -8.83 12.97
N LEU A 99 -22.57 -8.97 11.72
CA LEU A 99 -22.13 -7.87 10.87
C LEU A 99 -23.04 -7.88 9.64
N ILE A 100 -23.84 -6.84 9.51
CA ILE A 100 -24.60 -6.55 8.29
C ILE A 100 -23.60 -5.89 7.30
N ASP A 101 -23.72 -6.15 5.99
CA ASP A 101 -22.70 -5.78 4.98
C ASP A 101 -22.32 -4.29 5.04
N GLU A 102 -23.32 -3.43 5.24
CA GLU A 102 -23.20 -1.98 5.40
C GLU A 102 -22.31 -1.59 6.61
N THR A 103 -22.40 -2.33 7.72
CA THR A 103 -21.57 -2.09 8.91
C THR A 103 -20.13 -2.53 8.73
N SER A 104 -19.90 -3.57 7.91
CA SER A 104 -18.55 -4.02 7.52
C SER A 104 -17.87 -2.98 6.64
N ALA A 105 -18.58 -2.47 5.61
CA ALA A 105 -18.07 -1.42 4.74
C ALA A 105 -17.72 -0.13 5.52
N ALA A 106 -18.58 0.29 6.45
CA ALA A 106 -18.31 1.44 7.31
C ALA A 106 -17.09 1.22 8.22
N CYS A 107 -16.91 0.01 8.79
CA CYS A 107 -15.76 -0.30 9.63
C CYS A 107 -14.45 -0.34 8.83
N VAL A 108 -14.46 -0.88 7.61
CA VAL A 108 -13.32 -0.84 6.69
C VAL A 108 -12.94 0.62 6.40
N LEU A 109 -13.93 1.45 6.02
CA LEU A 109 -13.71 2.87 5.73
C LEU A 109 -13.11 3.62 6.92
N LEU A 110 -13.63 3.39 8.13
CA LEU A 110 -13.08 3.99 9.34
C LEU A 110 -11.64 3.55 9.62
N LYS A 111 -11.26 2.32 9.25
CA LYS A 111 -9.92 1.79 9.47
C LYS A 111 -8.91 2.24 8.42
N THR A 112 -9.36 2.48 7.18
CA THR A 112 -8.51 2.83 6.04
C THR A 112 -8.38 4.32 5.79
N THR A 113 -9.17 5.16 6.48
CA THR A 113 -9.11 6.63 6.38
C THR A 113 -8.43 7.24 7.59
N ASN A 114 -7.89 8.46 7.44
CA ASN A 114 -7.33 9.25 8.54
C ASN A 114 -8.42 9.89 9.43
N TYR A 115 -9.63 9.31 9.47
CA TYR A 115 -10.73 9.84 10.26
C TYR A 115 -10.41 9.74 11.75
N THR A 116 -10.41 10.88 12.43
CA THR A 116 -10.23 10.94 13.88
C THR A 116 -11.58 11.25 14.53
N PRO A 117 -12.24 10.28 15.18
CA PRO A 117 -13.54 10.53 15.79
C PRO A 117 -13.44 11.53 16.94
N ASP A 118 -14.37 12.49 16.99
CA ASP A 118 -14.51 13.39 18.14
C ASP A 118 -15.14 12.64 19.32
N ILE A 119 -14.29 12.04 20.14
CA ILE A 119 -14.70 11.24 21.31
C ILE A 119 -15.48 12.10 22.32
N LYS A 120 -15.20 13.40 22.42
CA LYS A 120 -15.88 14.30 23.37
C LYS A 120 -17.31 14.59 22.93
N MET A 121 -17.51 14.83 21.63
CA MET A 121 -18.86 14.99 21.09
C MET A 121 -19.67 13.68 21.16
N LEU A 122 -19.03 12.54 20.91
CA LEU A 122 -19.69 11.23 20.98
C LEU A 122 -20.10 10.85 22.40
N SER A 123 -19.24 11.11 23.40
CA SER A 123 -19.53 10.78 24.80
C SER A 123 -20.64 11.65 25.40
N SER A 124 -20.69 12.94 25.03
CA SER A 124 -21.75 13.86 25.49
C SER A 124 -23.13 13.53 24.91
N LYS A 125 -23.22 13.13 23.64
CA LYS A 125 -24.48 12.67 23.03
C LYS A 125 -25.03 11.39 23.67
N ASN A 126 -24.16 10.44 24.06
CA ASN A 126 -24.59 9.18 24.66
C ASN A 126 -25.20 9.37 26.07
N ASN A 127 -24.70 10.36 26.83
CA ASN A 127 -25.22 10.67 28.16
C ASN A 127 -26.59 11.37 28.13
N ASN A 128 -26.93 12.07 27.04
CA ASN A 128 -28.20 12.78 26.90
C ASN A 128 -29.36 11.89 26.43
N SER A 129 -29.07 10.77 25.76
CA SER A 129 -30.10 9.81 25.30
C SER A 129 -30.64 8.91 26.42
N ASN A 130 -29.91 8.77 27.54
CA ASN A 130 -30.37 8.01 28.71
C ASN A 130 -31.33 8.81 29.61
N HIS A 131 -31.69 10.04 29.24
CA HIS A 131 -32.54 10.92 30.05
C HIS A 131 -33.97 11.10 29.51
N ILE A 132 -34.37 10.36 28.47
CA ILE A 132 -35.70 10.49 27.83
C ILE A 132 -36.64 9.30 28.14
N ASN A 133 -36.18 8.24 28.81
CA ASN A 133 -37.06 7.18 29.34
C ASN A 133 -37.02 7.13 30.87
N LYS A 134 -37.80 8.02 31.51
CA LYS A 134 -38.32 7.79 32.86
C LYS A 134 -39.68 8.44 33.01
#